data_AF-A0A2E9I1R6-F1
#
_entry.id   AF-A0A2E9I1R6-F1
#
_cell.length_a   1.000
_cell.length_b   1.000
_cell.length_c   1.000
_cell.angle_alpha   90.00
_cell.angle_beta   90.00
_cell.angle_gamma   90.00
#
_symmetry.space_group_name_H-M   'P 1'
#
loop_
_entity.id
_entity.type
_entity.pdbx_description
1 polymer ?
#
loop_
_entity_poly.entity_id
_entity_poly.type
_entity_poly.pdbx_seq_one_letter_code
_entity_poly.pdbx_strand_id
1 'polypeptide(L)'
;MTARDIFQLLLDAYAAAYRSGDADHCAACFTDDAQMLSPYAPPAWGRTAIAALHADWVMDGHGKALTLTDGGHDGDLGWGLAEFSEGAATGTGTTLCVFRRQPDGGWLIHMCSLTAETSEG
;
A
#
# COMPACT_ATOMS: atom_id res chain seq x y z
N MET A 1 17.98 -10.08 -5.83
CA MET A 1 16.81 -9.20 -5.88
C MET A 1 17.24 -7.81 -5.51
N THR A 2 16.81 -6.83 -6.29
CA THR A 2 16.97 -5.41 -5.99
C THR A 2 15.97 -4.98 -4.91
N ALA A 3 16.16 -3.79 -4.33
CA ALA A 3 15.18 -3.17 -3.44
C ALA A 3 13.78 -3.14 -4.07
N ARG A 4 13.73 -2.73 -5.35
CA ARG A 4 12.51 -2.65 -6.13
C ARG A 4 11.80 -4.00 -6.25
N ASP A 5 12.53 -5.08 -6.50
CA ASP A 5 11.92 -6.42 -6.62
C ASP A 5 11.26 -6.85 -5.30
N ILE A 6 11.93 -6.61 -4.17
CA ILE A 6 11.42 -6.94 -2.83
C ILE A 6 10.15 -6.14 -2.53
N PHE A 7 10.18 -4.84 -2.82
CA PHE A 7 9.03 -3.97 -2.56
C PHE A 7 7.87 -4.26 -3.51
N GLN A 8 8.13 -4.61 -4.78
CA GLN A 8 7.09 -5.01 -5.72
C GLN A 8 6.37 -6.25 -5.22
N LEU A 9 7.11 -7.27 -4.75
CA LEU A 9 6.51 -8.48 -4.18
C LEU A 9 5.60 -8.18 -2.98
N LEU A 10 6.00 -7.25 -2.12
CA LEU A 10 5.18 -6.81 -0.99
C LEU A 10 3.90 -6.10 -1.47
N LEU A 11 4.00 -5.21 -2.46
CA LEU A 11 2.83 -4.51 -3.02
C LEU A 11 1.91 -5.46 -3.79
N ASP A 12 2.45 -6.48 -4.45
CA ASP A 12 1.67 -7.53 -5.12
C ASP A 12 0.89 -8.37 -4.11
N ALA A 13 1.51 -8.72 -2.98
CA ALA A 13 0.85 -9.42 -1.89
C ALA A 13 -0.29 -8.56 -1.29
N TYR A 14 -0.04 -7.28 -1.05
CA TYR A 14 -1.06 -6.33 -0.60
C TYR A 14 -2.22 -6.22 -1.60
N ALA A 15 -1.92 -6.07 -2.89
CA ALA A 15 -2.94 -5.98 -3.94
C ALA A 15 -3.74 -7.29 -4.07
N ALA A 16 -3.10 -8.45 -3.88
CA ALA A 16 -3.77 -9.74 -3.89
C ALA A 16 -4.76 -9.88 -2.72
N ALA A 17 -4.33 -9.53 -1.50
CA ALA A 17 -5.20 -9.51 -0.32
C ALA A 17 -6.41 -8.58 -0.52
N TYR A 18 -6.17 -7.40 -1.11
CA TYR A 18 -7.22 -6.44 -1.40
C TYR A 18 -8.26 -7.01 -2.36
N ARG A 19 -7.80 -7.59 -3.48
CA ARG A 19 -8.69 -8.20 -4.48
C ARG A 19 -9.46 -9.40 -3.94
N SER A 20 -8.95 -10.08 -2.92
CA SER A 20 -9.63 -11.22 -2.27
C SER A 20 -10.57 -10.82 -1.14
N GLY A 21 -10.72 -9.52 -0.82
CA GLY A 21 -11.55 -9.09 0.29
C GLY A 21 -10.92 -9.29 1.67
N ASP A 22 -9.60 -9.51 1.75
CA ASP A 22 -8.91 -9.90 2.99
C ASP A 22 -8.26 -8.68 3.67
N ALA A 23 -9.06 -7.97 4.46
CA ALA A 23 -8.63 -6.76 5.16
C ALA A 23 -7.50 -7.00 6.17
N ASP A 24 -7.49 -8.15 6.85
CA ASP A 24 -6.45 -8.51 7.82
C ASP A 24 -5.12 -8.76 7.11
N HIS A 25 -5.16 -9.43 5.96
CA HIS A 25 -3.95 -9.68 5.16
C HIS A 25 -3.45 -8.41 4.46
N CYS A 26 -4.34 -7.48 4.08
CA CYS A 26 -3.93 -6.13 3.68
C CYS A 26 -3.14 -5.44 4.80
N ALA A 27 -3.67 -5.46 6.02
CA ALA A 27 -3.02 -4.82 7.17
C ALA A 27 -1.72 -5.52 7.60
N ALA A 28 -1.60 -6.83 7.37
CA ALA A 28 -0.38 -7.59 7.66
C ALA A 28 0.83 -7.10 6.83
N CYS A 29 0.61 -6.46 5.68
CA CYS A 29 1.68 -5.83 4.89
C CYS A 29 2.27 -4.56 5.53
N PHE A 30 1.68 -4.05 6.61
CA PHE A 30 2.09 -2.82 7.29
C PHE A 30 2.77 -3.09 8.63
N THR A 31 3.66 -2.19 9.07
CA THR A 31 4.20 -2.23 10.43
C THR A 31 3.12 -1.95 11.48
N ASP A 32 3.33 -2.38 12.73
CA ASP A 32 2.36 -2.21 13.81
C ASP A 32 1.96 -0.73 14.02
N ASP A 33 2.92 0.17 13.82
CA ASP A 33 2.86 1.63 13.96
C ASP A 33 2.69 2.39 12.63
N ALA A 34 2.29 1.71 11.56
CA ALA A 34 2.26 2.31 10.23
C ALA A 34 1.22 3.42 10.06
N GLN A 35 1.36 4.21 9.00
CA GLN A 35 0.42 5.29 8.66
C GLN A 35 -0.09 5.14 7.24
N MET A 36 -1.39 5.32 7.05
CA MET A 36 -2.02 5.34 5.73
C MET A 36 -2.78 6.65 5.53
N LEU A 37 -2.37 7.39 4.51
CA LEU A 37 -2.95 8.67 4.11
C LEU A 37 -3.60 8.49 2.74
N SER A 38 -4.87 8.87 2.63
CA SER A 38 -5.66 8.65 1.41
C SER A 38 -6.63 9.82 1.19
N PRO A 39 -6.92 10.20 -0.06
CA PRO A 39 -7.97 11.16 -0.35
C PRO A 39 -9.38 10.59 -0.11
N TYR A 40 -9.51 9.27 0.02
CA TYR A 40 -10.80 8.56 0.09
C TYR A 40 -11.31 8.36 1.53
N ALA A 41 -10.50 8.63 2.54
CA ALA A 41 -10.88 8.49 3.95
C ALA A 41 -10.01 9.36 4.88
N PRO A 42 -10.43 9.59 6.14
CA PRO A 42 -9.53 10.10 7.17
C PRO A 42 -8.29 9.20 7.30
N PRO A 43 -7.15 9.73 7.77
CA PRO A 43 -5.96 8.91 7.88
C PRO A 43 -6.16 7.75 8.87
N ALA A 44 -5.36 6.69 8.70
CA ALA A 44 -5.34 5.54 9.61
C ALA A 44 -3.96 5.38 10.22
N TRP A 45 -3.92 5.17 11.54
CA TRP A 45 -2.69 5.04 12.33
C TRP A 45 -2.65 3.70 13.05
N GLY A 46 -1.60 2.93 12.78
CA GLY A 46 -1.38 1.59 13.28
C GLY A 46 -2.15 0.52 12.53
N ARG A 47 -1.64 -0.72 12.61
CA ARG A 47 -2.16 -1.86 11.84
C ARG A 47 -3.67 -2.10 12.05
N THR A 48 -4.16 -1.97 13.28
CA THR A 48 -5.59 -2.17 13.59
C THR A 48 -6.49 -1.16 12.88
N ALA A 49 -6.11 0.13 12.85
CA ALA A 49 -6.89 1.15 12.13
C ALA A 49 -6.84 0.92 10.61
N ILE A 50 -5.70 0.47 10.10
CA ILE A 50 -5.53 0.12 8.68
C ILE A 50 -6.40 -1.10 8.31
N ALA A 51 -6.51 -2.11 9.17
CA ALA A 51 -7.40 -3.25 8.95
C ALA A 51 -8.88 -2.82 8.88
N ALA A 52 -9.32 -1.96 9.81
CA ALA A 52 -10.67 -1.42 9.79
C ALA A 52 -10.95 -0.61 8.51
N LEU A 53 -10.00 0.23 8.07
CA LEU A 53 -10.10 0.97 6.83
C LEU A 53 -10.24 0.04 5.62
N HIS A 54 -9.47 -1.04 5.57
CA HIS A 54 -9.56 -2.02 4.48
C HIS A 54 -10.85 -2.82 4.51
N ALA A 55 -11.41 -3.12 5.69
CA ALA A 55 -12.69 -3.81 5.79
C ALA A 55 -13.82 -3.04 5.07
N ASP A 56 -13.76 -1.71 5.09
CA ASP A 56 -14.70 -0.87 4.33
C ASP A 56 -14.37 -0.88 2.83
N TRP A 57 -13.09 -0.74 2.47
CA TRP A 57 -12.67 -0.52 1.08
C TRP A 57 -12.72 -1.76 0.19
N VAL A 58 -12.44 -2.94 0.76
CA VAL A 58 -12.39 -4.18 -0.04
C VAL A 58 -13.77 -4.67 -0.48
N MET A 59 -14.86 -4.09 0.04
CA MET A 59 -16.23 -4.43 -0.33
C MET A 59 -16.53 -4.14 -1.82
N ASP A 60 -15.94 -3.07 -2.37
CA ASP A 60 -16.10 -2.66 -3.77
C ASP A 60 -14.79 -2.81 -4.58
N GLY A 61 -13.74 -3.29 -3.92
CA GLY A 61 -12.34 -3.26 -4.32
C GLY A 61 -11.92 -4.29 -5.37
N HIS A 62 -12.62 -4.37 -6.50
CA HIS A 62 -12.24 -5.27 -7.58
C HIS A 62 -11.15 -4.65 -8.48
N GLY A 63 -10.05 -5.38 -8.69
CA GLY A 63 -9.03 -5.01 -9.69
C GLY A 63 -7.88 -4.14 -9.18
N LYS A 64 -7.65 -4.03 -7.87
CA LYS A 64 -6.49 -3.33 -7.30
C LYS A 64 -5.18 -3.82 -7.90
N ALA A 65 -4.34 -2.92 -8.36
CA ALA A 65 -2.96 -3.18 -8.76
C ALA A 65 -2.04 -2.03 -8.33
N LEU A 66 -0.78 -2.34 -8.06
CA LEU A 66 0.26 -1.36 -7.77
C LEU A 66 1.53 -1.75 -8.52
N THR A 67 2.13 -0.79 -9.22
CA THR A 67 3.37 -1.00 -9.98
C THR A 67 4.39 0.02 -9.52
N LEU A 68 5.49 -0.42 -8.92
CA LEU A 68 6.61 0.47 -8.60
C LEU A 68 7.16 1.07 -9.89
N THR A 69 7.34 2.38 -9.89
CA THR A 69 8.00 3.15 -10.95
C THR A 69 9.41 3.53 -10.55
N ASP A 70 9.67 3.73 -9.26
CA ASP A 70 11.00 3.99 -8.69
C ASP A 70 11.10 3.52 -7.23
N GLY A 71 12.32 3.35 -6.73
CA GLY A 71 12.53 2.99 -5.33
C GLY A 71 13.97 2.63 -4.99
N GLY A 72 14.26 2.65 -3.69
CA GLY A 72 15.57 2.32 -3.14
C GLY A 72 15.51 2.14 -1.63
N HIS A 73 16.65 1.81 -1.03
CA HIS A 73 16.77 1.73 0.43
C HIS A 73 18.16 2.19 0.90
N ASP A 74 18.21 2.62 2.15
CA ASP A 74 19.44 2.82 2.91
C ASP A 74 19.27 2.23 4.30
N GLY A 75 20.15 1.30 4.67
CA GLY A 75 19.99 0.47 5.86
C GLY A 75 18.63 -0.24 5.92
N ASP A 76 17.90 0.02 7.00
CA ASP A 76 16.61 -0.60 7.33
C ASP A 76 15.39 0.23 6.86
N LEU A 77 15.62 1.29 6.10
CA LEU A 77 14.55 2.13 5.53
C LEU A 77 14.60 2.11 4.01
N GLY A 78 13.42 1.92 3.41
CA GLY A 78 13.20 1.93 1.98
C GLY A 78 12.15 2.95 1.59
N TRP A 79 12.15 3.32 0.32
CA TRP A 79 11.10 4.11 -0.29
C TRP A 79 10.74 3.53 -1.65
N GLY A 80 9.51 3.76 -2.07
CA GLY A 80 9.05 3.40 -3.41
C GLY A 80 7.94 4.33 -3.87
N LEU A 81 8.05 4.76 -5.12
CA LEU A 81 6.97 5.43 -5.82
C LEU A 81 6.29 4.39 -6.70
N ALA A 82 4.96 4.28 -6.59
CA ALA A 82 4.18 3.34 -7.38
C ALA A 82 2.96 4.01 -8.00
N GLU A 83 2.60 3.58 -9.19
CA GLU A 83 1.27 3.84 -9.75
C GLU A 83 0.29 2.82 -9.19
N PHE A 84 -0.93 3.25 -8.86
CA PHE A 84 -2.01 2.35 -8.50
C PHE A 84 -3.17 2.47 -9.47
N SER A 85 -3.91 1.38 -9.61
CA SER A 85 -5.21 1.36 -10.27
C SER A 85 -6.20 0.54 -9.46
N GLU A 86 -7.46 0.94 -9.47
CA GLU A 86 -8.52 0.28 -8.72
C GLU A 86 -9.91 0.64 -9.24
N GLY A 87 -10.57 -0.29 -9.93
CA GLY A 87 -11.97 -0.16 -10.33
C GLY A 87 -12.33 1.17 -11.00
N ALA A 88 -13.64 1.42 -11.16
CA ALA A 88 -14.13 2.70 -11.67
C ALA A 88 -14.35 3.74 -10.56
N ALA A 89 -14.60 3.31 -9.32
CA ALA A 89 -14.89 4.19 -8.19
C ALA A 89 -13.64 4.90 -7.66
N THR A 90 -12.51 4.19 -7.60
CA THR A 90 -11.25 4.73 -7.08
C THR A 90 -10.36 5.27 -8.21
N GLY A 91 -10.34 4.59 -9.36
CA GLY A 91 -9.60 5.02 -10.55
C GLY A 91 -8.10 4.75 -10.47
N THR A 92 -7.30 5.65 -11.03
CA THR A 92 -5.83 5.57 -11.04
C THR A 92 -5.20 6.65 -10.16
N GLY A 93 -3.94 6.47 -9.82
CA GLY A 93 -3.18 7.46 -9.09
C GLY A 93 -1.77 7.02 -8.76
N THR A 94 -1.13 7.75 -7.86
CA THR A 94 0.23 7.47 -7.40
C THR A 94 0.23 7.26 -5.89
N THR A 95 1.08 6.36 -5.41
CA THR A 95 1.37 6.20 -3.98
C THR A 95 2.86 6.32 -3.72
N LEU A 96 3.19 7.03 -2.65
CA LEU A 96 4.53 7.01 -2.05
C LEU A 96 4.50 6.09 -0.82
N CYS A 97 5.34 5.06 -0.85
CA CYS A 97 5.51 4.13 0.24
C CYS A 97 6.87 4.34 0.91
N VAL A 98 6.90 4.35 2.24
CA VAL A 98 8.10 4.13 3.05
C VAL A 98 8.04 2.70 3.57
N PHE A 99 9.11 1.95 3.39
CA PHE A 99 9.26 0.57 3.86
C PHE A 99 10.22 0.53 5.04
N ARG A 100 9.99 -0.37 5.99
CA ARG A 100 10.90 -0.63 7.12
C ARG A 100 11.24 -2.10 7.17
N ARG A 101 12.54 -2.41 7.30
CA ARG A 101 13.01 -3.78 7.53
C ARG A 101 12.65 -4.20 8.95
N GLN A 102 12.13 -5.40 9.09
CA GLN A 102 11.75 -6.01 10.36
C GLN A 102 12.93 -6.80 10.95
N PRO A 103 12.92 -7.13 12.25
CA PRO A 103 13.99 -7.90 12.89
C PRO A 103 14.26 -9.28 12.27
N ASP A 104 13.25 -9.88 11.62
CA ASP A 104 13.36 -11.14 10.89
C ASP A 104 13.98 -10.99 9.48
N GLY A 105 14.30 -9.76 9.09
CA GLY A 105 14.88 -9.40 7.79
C GLY A 105 13.84 -9.14 6.69
N GLY A 106 12.55 -9.38 6.95
CA GLY A 106 11.44 -9.04 6.07
C GLY A 106 11.22 -7.53 5.96
N TRP A 107 10.39 -7.10 5.01
CA TRP A 107 10.04 -5.68 4.83
C TRP A 107 8.53 -5.51 4.95
N LEU A 108 8.11 -4.40 5.56
CA LEU A 108 6.71 -4.00 5.66
C LEU A 108 6.56 -2.52 5.31
N ILE A 109 5.35 -2.12 4.93
CA ILE A 109 4.99 -0.72 4.69
C ILE A 109 4.89 0.00 6.03
N HIS A 110 5.69 1.06 6.22
CA HIS A 110 5.65 1.91 7.41
C HIS A 110 4.81 3.16 7.19
N MET A 111 4.81 3.71 5.97
CA MET A 111 3.92 4.80 5.59
C MET A 111 3.49 4.62 4.14
N CYS A 112 2.23 4.94 3.85
CA CYS A 112 1.69 4.97 2.50
C CYS A 112 0.87 6.26 2.35
N SER A 113 1.14 7.02 1.30
CA SER A 113 0.39 8.24 0.95
C SER A 113 -0.09 8.15 -0.48
N LEU A 114 -1.40 8.06 -0.65
CA LEU A 114 -2.05 7.98 -1.95
C LEU A 114 -2.42 9.38 -2.44
N THR A 115 -2.27 9.58 -3.75
CA THR A 115 -2.76 10.74 -4.50
C THR A 115 -3.56 10.22 -5.68
N ALA A 116 -4.83 10.59 -5.76
CA ALA A 116 -5.68 10.26 -6.90
C ALA A 116 -5.23 11.07 -8.13
N GLU A 117 -5.24 10.44 -9.29
CA GLU A 117 -5.14 11.17 -10.55
C GLU A 117 -6.48 11.84 -10.82
N THR A 118 -6.52 13.17 -10.91
CA THR A 118 -7.71 13.88 -11.36
C THR A 118 -7.74 13.85 -12.87
N SER A 119 -8.82 13.33 -13.47
CA SER A 119 -9.08 13.59 -14.89
C SER A 119 -9.34 15.09 -15.05
N GLU A 120 -8.40 15.82 -15.64
CA GLU A 120 -8.68 17.15 -16.18
C GLU A 120 -9.74 16.98 -17.27
N GLY A 121 -10.92 17.58 -17.04
CA GLY A 121 -12.03 17.61 -17.99
C GLY A 121 -11.83 18.63 -19.10
#